data_AF-A0A2A4YGL3-F1
#
_entry.id   AF-A0A2A4YGL3-F1
#
_cell.length_a   1.000
_cell.length_b   1.000
_cell.length_c   1.000
_cell.angle_alpha   90.00
_cell.angle_beta   90.00
_cell.angle_gamma   90.00
#
_symmetry.space_group_name_H-M   'P 1'
#
loop_
_entity.id
_entity.type
_entity.pdbx_description
1 polymer ?
#
loop_
_entity_poly.entity_id
_entity_poly.type
_entity_poly.pdbx_seq_one_letter_code
_entity_poly.pdbx_strand_id
1 'polypeptide(L)'
;MKPKLFILLSVLFALCFSTSYAETVKNSTRYHFKVSKKEYRFSTFFEIDSEDAPRGNVKKSFFRMRTNYDLSDINGWQATGIVRVMSLGLLFTWAKEIDMYDTTGQYIGMIDGQAMTTAAARYSIYDGSNNLVGIAFLDQNCSGFTITHPKSEAYTIARLKRNFVQDTVDGWDIIVYEKDLIDARIIRIFAAFVCDYQNTFKTDT
;
A
#
# COMPACT_ATOMS: atom_id res chain seq x y z
N MET A 1 38.60 53.34 8.66
CA MET A 1 37.48 52.61 8.02
C MET A 1 36.27 52.61 8.95
N LYS A 2 35.09 52.97 8.46
CA LYS A 2 33.94 53.38 9.30
C LYS A 2 33.25 52.17 9.95
N PRO A 3 33.18 52.08 11.29
CA PRO A 3 32.61 50.93 12.01
C PRO A 3 31.13 50.67 11.70
N LYS A 4 30.42 51.69 11.20
CA LYS A 4 29.01 51.59 10.78
C LYS A 4 28.80 50.67 9.56
N LEU A 5 29.79 50.53 8.67
CA LEU A 5 29.66 49.67 7.48
C LEU A 5 29.81 48.19 7.82
N PHE A 6 30.61 47.87 8.84
CA PHE A 6 30.85 46.50 9.29
C PHE A 6 29.63 45.92 10.02
N ILE A 7 28.96 46.75 10.84
CA ILE A 7 27.72 46.37 11.54
C ILE A 7 26.59 46.09 10.54
N LEU A 8 26.46 46.92 9.50
CA LEU A 8 25.43 46.73 8.46
C LEU A 8 25.64 45.41 7.69
N LEU A 9 26.89 45.05 7.40
CA LEU A 9 27.21 43.79 6.71
C LEU A 9 26.91 42.57 7.59
N SER A 10 27.17 42.64 8.90
CA SER A 10 26.87 41.54 9.83
C SER A 10 25.37 41.29 10.04
N VAL A 11 24.55 42.36 10.00
CA VAL A 11 23.08 42.23 10.12
C VAL A 11 22.48 41.65 8.84
N LEU A 12 22.99 42.04 7.66
CA LEU A 12 22.60 41.44 6.38
C LEU A 12 22.97 39.94 6.30
N PHE A 13 24.14 39.55 6.82
CA PHE A 13 24.54 38.15 6.89
C PHE A 13 23.64 37.35 7.85
N ALA A 14 23.29 37.89 9.01
CA ALA A 14 22.35 37.23 9.94
C ALA A 14 20.94 37.06 9.37
N LEU A 15 20.47 38.01 8.53
CA LEU A 15 19.17 37.92 7.85
C LEU A 15 19.18 36.90 6.69
N CYS A 16 20.29 36.78 5.96
CA CYS A 16 20.43 35.74 4.92
C CYS A 16 20.56 34.32 5.49
N PHE A 17 21.11 34.15 6.71
CA PHE A 17 21.22 32.85 7.37
C PHE A 17 19.96 32.42 8.14
N SER A 18 19.09 33.37 8.49
CA SER A 18 17.83 33.05 9.17
C SER A 18 16.70 32.66 8.20
N THR A 19 16.82 32.97 6.92
CA THR A 19 15.85 32.53 5.88
C THR A 19 16.06 31.09 5.38
N SER A 20 17.12 30.40 5.81
CA SER A 20 17.39 29.00 5.40
C SER A 20 17.05 27.96 6.46
N TYR A 21 16.45 28.35 7.59
CA TYR A 21 16.18 27.45 8.74
C TYR A 21 14.72 27.39 9.18
N ALA A 22 13.77 27.74 8.30
CA ALA A 22 12.36 27.67 8.63
C ALA A 22 11.52 27.19 7.44
N GLU A 23 11.72 25.93 7.04
CA GLU A 23 10.66 25.04 6.52
C GLU A 23 11.24 23.64 6.23
N THR A 24 11.83 23.00 7.25
CA THR A 24 11.89 21.53 7.25
C THR A 24 10.67 21.05 8.02
N VAL A 25 9.49 21.33 7.49
CA VAL A 25 8.28 20.62 7.91
C VAL A 25 8.60 19.17 7.67
N LYS A 26 8.68 18.40 8.75
CA LYS A 26 8.92 16.97 8.79
C LYS A 26 7.85 16.30 7.92
N ASN A 27 8.12 16.21 6.63
CA ASN A 27 7.33 15.47 5.66
C ASN A 27 7.35 14.05 6.21
N SER A 28 6.26 13.64 6.85
CA SER A 28 6.14 12.31 7.40
C SER A 28 6.35 11.34 6.24
N THR A 29 7.54 10.72 6.17
CA THR A 29 7.89 9.71 5.16
C THR A 29 6.94 8.52 5.23
N ARG A 30 6.31 8.35 6.39
CA ARG A 30 5.29 7.35 6.65
C ARG A 30 3.87 7.87 6.47
N TYR A 31 2.98 6.98 6.07
CA TYR A 31 1.54 7.20 6.17
C TYR A 31 0.84 5.95 6.71
N HIS A 32 -0.27 6.16 7.41
CA HIS A 32 -1.06 5.11 8.04
C HIS A 32 -2.51 5.18 7.55
N PHE A 33 -3.07 4.03 7.21
CA PHE A 33 -4.48 3.91 6.89
C PHE A 33 -5.03 2.58 7.37
N LYS A 34 -6.35 2.52 7.56
CA LYS A 34 -7.10 1.34 7.93
C LYS A 34 -7.97 0.90 6.76
N VAL A 35 -8.05 -0.41 6.54
CA VAL A 35 -8.97 -1.03 5.57
C VAL A 35 -9.98 -1.89 6.31
N SER A 36 -11.27 -1.69 6.04
CA SER A 36 -12.36 -2.52 6.58
C SER A 36 -13.30 -3.01 5.49
N LYS A 37 -13.74 -4.27 5.59
CA LYS A 37 -14.63 -4.91 4.61
C LYS A 37 -16.10 -4.63 4.95
N LYS A 38 -16.86 -4.17 3.95
CA LYS A 38 -18.32 -4.09 3.98
C LYS A 38 -18.91 -4.87 2.81
N GLU A 39 -19.71 -5.88 3.13
CA GLU A 39 -20.37 -6.72 2.13
C GLU A 39 -21.80 -6.22 1.87
N TYR A 40 -22.10 -6.01 0.60
CA TYR A 40 -23.44 -5.71 0.11
C TYR A 40 -23.87 -6.82 -0.84
N ARG A 41 -25.18 -6.90 -1.12
CA ARG A 41 -25.79 -8.00 -1.90
C ARG A 41 -25.10 -8.30 -3.25
N PHE A 42 -24.51 -7.31 -3.91
CA PHE A 42 -23.90 -7.45 -5.24
C PHE A 42 -22.50 -6.83 -5.37
N SER A 43 -21.91 -6.42 -4.26
CA SER A 43 -20.60 -5.79 -4.25
C SER A 43 -19.99 -5.84 -2.85
N THR A 44 -18.68 -5.92 -2.80
CA THR A 44 -17.90 -5.74 -1.57
C THR A 44 -17.15 -4.43 -1.67
N PHE A 45 -17.20 -3.64 -0.61
CA PHE A 45 -16.40 -2.43 -0.48
C PHE A 45 -15.34 -2.64 0.60
N PHE A 46 -14.13 -2.21 0.31
CA PHE A 46 -13.04 -2.13 1.27
C PHE A 46 -12.80 -0.64 1.53
N GLU A 47 -13.38 -0.14 2.60
CA GLU A 47 -13.28 1.28 2.97
C GLU A 47 -11.87 1.56 3.50
N ILE A 48 -11.25 2.60 2.95
CA ILE A 48 -9.93 3.09 3.35
C ILE A 48 -10.15 4.35 4.19
N ASP A 49 -9.94 4.22 5.49
CA ASP A 49 -9.96 5.34 6.42
C ASP A 49 -8.54 5.73 6.81
N SER A 50 -8.30 7.02 6.95
CA SER A 50 -6.99 7.57 7.28
C SER A 50 -7.12 9.00 7.78
N GLU A 51 -6.25 9.36 8.72
CA GLU A 51 -5.99 10.74 9.13
C GLU A 51 -4.90 11.39 8.27
N ASP A 52 -3.92 10.61 7.81
CA ASP A 52 -2.68 11.09 7.17
C ASP A 52 -2.60 10.83 5.65
N ALA A 53 -3.52 10.06 5.08
CA ALA A 53 -3.50 9.63 3.67
C ALA A 53 -4.87 9.84 2.99
N PRO A 54 -4.92 9.93 1.65
CA PRO A 54 -6.18 10.13 0.93
C PRO A 54 -7.20 9.02 1.25
N ARG A 55 -8.34 9.38 1.83
CA ARG A 55 -9.45 8.46 2.07
C ARG A 55 -10.00 7.91 0.76
N GLY A 56 -10.61 6.74 0.81
CA GLY A 56 -11.16 6.14 -0.39
C GLY A 56 -11.83 4.81 -0.13
N ASN A 57 -12.06 4.07 -1.20
CA ASN A 57 -12.52 2.69 -1.12
C ASN A 57 -12.00 1.88 -2.31
N VAL A 58 -11.85 0.58 -2.10
CA VAL A 58 -11.70 -0.38 -3.18
C VAL A 58 -13.02 -1.12 -3.32
N LYS A 59 -13.60 -1.11 -4.52
CA LYS A 59 -14.84 -1.82 -4.82
C LYS A 59 -14.53 -3.10 -5.58
N LYS A 60 -15.09 -4.21 -5.10
CA LYS A 60 -15.16 -5.50 -5.80
C LYS A 60 -16.60 -5.76 -6.23
N SER A 61 -16.82 -5.85 -7.54
CA SER A 61 -18.16 -6.07 -8.11
C SER A 61 -18.36 -7.54 -8.49
N PHE A 62 -19.53 -8.12 -8.19
CA PHE A 62 -19.81 -9.53 -8.50
C PHE A 62 -20.22 -9.79 -9.96
N PHE A 63 -20.68 -8.78 -10.69
CA PHE A 63 -21.16 -8.95 -12.07
C PHE A 63 -20.06 -8.98 -13.14
N ARG A 64 -18.79 -8.94 -12.76
CA ARG A 64 -17.67 -8.97 -13.70
C ARG A 64 -17.21 -10.41 -13.93
N MET A 65 -16.89 -10.75 -15.18
CA MET A 65 -16.32 -12.07 -15.54
C MET A 65 -15.00 -12.37 -14.81
N ARG A 66 -14.28 -11.32 -14.40
CA ARG A 66 -13.04 -11.39 -13.61
C ARG A 66 -13.22 -10.62 -12.32
N THR A 67 -12.56 -11.08 -11.26
CA THR A 67 -12.49 -10.31 -10.02
C THR A 67 -11.67 -9.05 -10.27
N ASN A 68 -12.32 -7.90 -10.10
CA ASN A 68 -11.66 -6.60 -10.19
C ASN A 68 -11.76 -5.87 -8.85
N TYR A 69 -10.69 -5.17 -8.50
CA TYR A 69 -10.57 -4.27 -7.37
C TYR A 69 -10.43 -2.84 -7.90
N ASP A 70 -11.54 -2.11 -7.95
CA ASP A 70 -11.57 -0.73 -8.46
C ASP A 70 -11.29 0.23 -7.30
N LEU A 71 -10.12 0.87 -7.28
CA LEU A 71 -9.72 1.86 -6.28
C LEU A 71 -10.29 3.24 -6.66
N SER A 72 -10.95 3.89 -5.70
CA SER A 72 -11.43 5.26 -5.82
C SER A 72 -11.13 6.07 -4.56
N ASP A 73 -10.99 7.38 -4.73
CA ASP A 73 -10.86 8.37 -3.66
C ASP A 73 -11.94 9.46 -3.82
N ILE A 74 -11.79 10.57 -3.09
CA ILE A 74 -12.70 11.73 -3.21
C ILE A 74 -12.71 12.36 -4.61
N ASN A 75 -11.63 12.21 -5.38
CA ASN A 75 -11.48 12.75 -6.72
C ASN A 75 -12.02 11.80 -7.80
N GLY A 76 -12.39 10.58 -7.42
CA GLY A 76 -12.99 9.57 -8.30
C GLY A 76 -12.14 8.31 -8.43
N TRP A 77 -12.31 7.62 -9.55
CA TRP A 77 -11.60 6.37 -9.84
C TRP A 77 -10.10 6.65 -10.08
N GLN A 78 -9.22 5.79 -9.55
CA GLN A 78 -7.76 5.99 -9.55
C GLN A 78 -7.00 4.83 -10.23
N ALA A 79 -7.43 3.59 -9.98
CA ALA A 79 -6.81 2.39 -10.55
C ALA A 79 -7.75 1.19 -10.46
N THR A 80 -7.44 0.16 -11.24
CA THR A 80 -8.12 -1.15 -11.16
C THR A 80 -7.09 -2.27 -11.10
N GLY A 81 -7.21 -3.13 -10.08
CA GLY A 81 -6.55 -4.42 -10.02
C GLY A 81 -7.42 -5.51 -10.64
N ILE A 82 -6.88 -6.34 -11.52
CA ILE A 82 -7.59 -7.41 -12.22
C ILE A 82 -6.93 -8.74 -11.86
N VAL A 83 -7.68 -9.64 -11.22
CA VAL A 83 -7.17 -10.98 -10.88
C VAL A 83 -7.09 -11.84 -12.15
N ARG A 84 -5.93 -12.46 -12.39
CA ARG A 84 -5.74 -13.34 -13.55
C ARG A 84 -6.46 -14.67 -13.37
N VAL A 85 -7.25 -15.04 -14.38
CA VAL A 85 -8.03 -16.29 -14.38
C VAL A 85 -7.17 -17.51 -14.73
N MET A 86 -6.17 -17.34 -15.60
CA MET A 86 -5.25 -18.40 -16.01
C MET A 86 -4.01 -18.45 -15.10
N SER A 87 -4.23 -18.58 -13.79
CA SER A 87 -3.16 -18.73 -12.79
C SER A 87 -3.52 -19.81 -11.78
N LEU A 88 -2.54 -20.35 -11.05
CA LEU A 88 -2.78 -21.21 -9.88
C LEU A 88 -3.64 -20.49 -8.82
N GLY A 89 -3.66 -19.16 -8.87
CA GLY A 89 -4.55 -18.27 -8.14
C GLY A 89 -6.04 -18.58 -8.26
N LEU A 90 -6.50 -19.27 -9.30
CA LEU A 90 -7.89 -19.71 -9.38
C LEU A 90 -8.24 -20.69 -8.24
N LEU A 91 -7.30 -21.58 -7.91
CA LEU A 91 -7.48 -22.64 -6.92
C LEU A 91 -6.97 -22.24 -5.54
N PHE A 92 -5.89 -21.46 -5.50
CA PHE A 92 -5.17 -21.16 -4.27
C PHE A 92 -5.02 -19.66 -4.06
N THR A 93 -5.54 -19.14 -2.95
CA THR A 93 -5.52 -17.70 -2.66
C THR A 93 -4.10 -17.12 -2.55
N TRP A 94 -3.16 -17.87 -1.97
CA TRP A 94 -1.75 -17.47 -1.85
C TRP A 94 -1.00 -17.43 -3.19
N ALA A 95 -1.57 -17.99 -4.26
CA ALA A 95 -1.00 -18.01 -5.61
C ALA A 95 -1.72 -17.05 -6.58
N LYS A 96 -2.55 -16.14 -6.06
CA LYS A 96 -3.29 -15.18 -6.90
C LYS A 96 -2.36 -14.12 -7.48
N GLU A 97 -2.54 -13.88 -8.77
CA GLU A 97 -1.88 -12.81 -9.53
C GLU A 97 -2.89 -11.69 -9.82
N ILE A 98 -2.45 -10.43 -9.68
CA ILE A 98 -3.26 -9.23 -9.88
C ILE A 98 -2.48 -8.24 -10.74
N ASP A 99 -2.94 -7.99 -11.96
CA ASP A 99 -2.43 -6.91 -12.80
C ASP A 99 -3.10 -5.59 -12.41
N MET A 100 -2.37 -4.49 -12.39
CA MET A 100 -2.90 -3.19 -12.00
C MET A 100 -2.73 -2.17 -13.12
N TYR A 101 -3.79 -1.41 -13.36
CA TYR A 101 -3.86 -0.38 -14.39
C TYR A 101 -4.41 0.91 -13.80
N ASP A 102 -3.97 2.06 -14.32
CA ASP A 102 -4.54 3.35 -13.97
C ASP A 102 -5.82 3.66 -14.77
N THR A 103 -6.35 4.88 -14.60
CA THR A 103 -7.56 5.36 -15.26
C THR A 103 -7.44 5.49 -16.77
N THR A 104 -6.22 5.56 -17.30
CA THR A 104 -5.93 5.64 -18.74
C THR A 104 -5.73 4.25 -19.37
N GLY A 105 -5.73 3.20 -18.54
CA GLY A 105 -5.39 1.84 -18.96
C GLY A 105 -3.89 1.59 -19.04
N GLN A 106 -3.05 2.51 -18.55
CA GLN A 106 -1.61 2.29 -18.45
C GLN A 106 -1.35 1.27 -17.34
N TYR A 107 -0.47 0.30 -17.62
CA TYR A 107 -0.01 -0.66 -16.64
C TYR A 107 0.85 0.02 -15.57
N ILE A 108 0.51 -0.19 -14.29
CA ILE A 108 1.21 0.42 -13.16
C ILE A 108 1.95 -0.59 -12.28
N GLY A 109 1.68 -1.90 -12.46
CA GLY A 109 2.38 -2.96 -11.75
C GLY A 109 1.58 -4.24 -11.59
N MET A 110 2.15 -5.19 -10.86
CA MET A 110 1.53 -6.49 -10.59
C MET A 110 1.87 -7.01 -9.19
N ILE A 111 0.92 -7.73 -8.61
CA ILE A 111 1.14 -8.60 -7.46
C ILE A 111 1.13 -10.04 -7.96
N ASP A 112 2.16 -10.81 -7.63
CA ASP A 112 2.37 -12.17 -8.11
C ASP A 112 2.52 -13.13 -6.93
N GLY A 113 1.53 -14.00 -6.74
CA GLY A 113 1.48 -14.97 -5.65
C GLY A 113 2.36 -16.19 -5.91
N GLN A 114 3.31 -16.44 -5.02
CA GLN A 114 4.22 -17.57 -5.14
C GLN A 114 3.56 -18.85 -4.63
N ALA A 115 3.23 -19.77 -5.53
CA ALA A 115 2.61 -21.05 -5.19
C ALA A 115 3.52 -21.97 -4.36
N MET A 116 4.84 -21.94 -4.63
CA MET A 116 5.84 -22.74 -3.94
C MET A 116 6.62 -21.88 -2.95
N THR A 117 6.14 -21.82 -1.72
CA THR A 117 6.77 -21.05 -0.63
C THR A 117 6.62 -21.78 0.70
N THR A 118 7.59 -21.58 1.60
CA THR A 118 7.52 -22.07 2.99
C THR A 118 6.72 -21.12 3.90
N ALA A 119 6.42 -19.90 3.45
CA ALA A 119 5.54 -18.98 4.16
C ALA A 119 4.07 -19.34 3.93
N ALA A 120 3.18 -18.95 4.84
CA ALA A 120 1.73 -19.10 4.68
C ALA A 120 1.19 -18.37 3.43
N ALA A 121 1.82 -17.25 3.05
CA ALA A 121 1.68 -16.65 1.73
C ALA A 121 2.90 -15.78 1.43
N ARG A 122 3.31 -15.74 0.16
CA ARG A 122 4.37 -14.85 -0.33
C ARG A 122 3.98 -14.25 -1.67
N TYR A 123 4.14 -12.95 -1.83
CA TYR A 123 3.85 -12.22 -3.05
C TYR A 123 5.04 -11.38 -3.50
N SER A 124 5.38 -11.47 -4.77
CA SER A 124 6.27 -10.53 -5.44
C SER A 124 5.47 -9.32 -5.93
N ILE A 125 5.99 -8.12 -5.75
CA ILE A 125 5.36 -6.87 -6.18
C ILE A 125 6.25 -6.21 -7.24
N TYR A 126 5.68 -5.98 -8.41
CA TYR A 126 6.35 -5.37 -9.56
C TYR A 126 5.77 -4.00 -9.88
N ASP A 127 6.61 -3.08 -10.34
CA ASP A 127 6.20 -1.76 -10.85
C ASP A 127 5.74 -1.83 -12.32
N GLY A 128 5.31 -0.69 -12.88
CA GLY A 128 4.88 -0.59 -14.27
C GLY A 128 5.99 -0.84 -15.31
N SER A 129 7.25 -0.92 -14.88
CA SER A 129 8.41 -1.29 -15.71
C SER A 129 8.83 -2.76 -15.52
N ASN A 130 8.01 -3.55 -14.81
CA ASN A 130 8.29 -4.94 -14.42
C ASN A 130 9.52 -5.12 -13.53
N ASN A 131 9.98 -4.09 -12.83
CA ASN A 131 11.01 -4.26 -11.80
C ASN A 131 10.38 -4.82 -10.54
N LEU A 132 11.03 -5.80 -9.91
CA LEU A 132 10.66 -6.25 -8.58
C LEU A 132 10.98 -5.14 -7.58
N VAL A 133 9.95 -4.60 -6.92
CA VAL A 133 10.05 -3.46 -5.99
C VAL A 133 9.67 -3.82 -4.56
N GLY A 134 9.01 -4.96 -4.35
CA GLY A 134 8.69 -5.44 -3.01
C GLY A 134 8.45 -6.94 -2.95
N ILE A 135 8.66 -7.50 -1.76
CA ILE A 135 8.28 -8.87 -1.43
C ILE A 135 7.41 -8.82 -0.19
N ALA A 136 6.15 -9.24 -0.32
CA ALA A 136 5.22 -9.37 0.80
C ALA A 136 5.22 -10.81 1.32
N PHE A 137 5.33 -11.00 2.63
CA PHE A 137 5.17 -12.31 3.26
C PHE A 137 4.21 -12.22 4.43
N LEU A 138 3.36 -13.24 4.55
CA LEU A 138 2.45 -13.41 5.67
C LEU A 138 3.21 -14.01 6.87
N ASP A 139 3.00 -13.45 8.05
CA ASP A 139 3.57 -13.99 9.29
C ASP A 139 3.04 -15.41 9.60
N GLN A 140 3.74 -16.13 10.48
CA GLN A 140 3.38 -17.49 10.86
C GLN A 140 2.02 -17.59 11.57
N ASN A 141 1.54 -16.49 12.15
CA ASN A 141 0.28 -16.44 12.87
C ASN A 141 -0.90 -16.07 11.95
N CYS A 142 -0.65 -15.93 10.64
CA CYS A 142 -1.59 -15.43 9.64
C CYS A 142 -2.26 -14.09 10.04
N SER A 143 -1.54 -13.25 10.80
CA SER A 143 -2.07 -12.04 11.42
C SER A 143 -1.59 -10.74 10.77
N GLY A 144 -0.56 -10.82 9.93
CA GLY A 144 0.08 -9.65 9.34
C GLY A 144 0.93 -9.96 8.13
N PHE A 145 0.91 -9.06 7.14
CA PHE A 145 1.87 -9.05 6.05
C PHE A 145 2.97 -8.02 6.31
N THR A 146 4.21 -8.38 6.00
CA THR A 146 5.30 -7.40 5.89
C THR A 146 5.75 -7.34 4.44
N ILE A 147 5.82 -6.12 3.89
CA ILE A 147 6.39 -5.85 2.57
C ILE A 147 7.82 -5.35 2.78
N THR A 148 8.78 -6.02 2.16
CA THR A 148 10.22 -5.72 2.30
C THR A 148 10.86 -5.42 0.96
N HIS A 149 12.00 -4.75 0.99
CA HIS A 149 12.77 -4.46 -0.19
C HIS A 149 13.38 -5.76 -0.77
N PRO A 150 13.37 -5.97 -2.10
CA PRO A 150 13.80 -7.24 -2.70
C PRO A 150 15.26 -7.62 -2.46
N LYS A 151 16.12 -6.62 -2.21
CA LYS A 151 17.55 -6.82 -1.92
C LYS A 151 17.87 -6.95 -0.43
N SER A 152 16.89 -6.72 0.46
CA SER A 152 17.11 -6.76 1.91
C SER A 152 15.79 -6.95 2.64
N GLU A 153 15.59 -8.15 3.20
CA GLU A 153 14.40 -8.47 4.00
C GLU A 153 14.37 -7.67 5.32
N ALA A 154 15.51 -7.18 5.81
CA ALA A 154 15.57 -6.30 6.97
C ALA A 154 14.97 -4.91 6.67
N TYR A 155 14.91 -4.51 5.40
CA TYR A 155 14.38 -3.22 5.00
C TYR A 155 12.88 -3.31 4.72
N THR A 156 12.09 -2.90 5.73
CA THR A 156 10.62 -2.91 5.66
C THR A 156 10.09 -1.68 4.91
N ILE A 157 9.30 -1.92 3.87
CA ILE A 157 8.59 -0.89 3.09
C ILE A 157 7.22 -0.60 3.71
N ALA A 158 6.47 -1.65 4.06
CA ALA A 158 5.15 -1.52 4.65
C ALA A 158 4.81 -2.70 5.56
N ARG A 159 3.88 -2.49 6.50
CA ARG A 159 3.28 -3.54 7.33
C ARG A 159 1.78 -3.43 7.29
N LEU A 160 1.12 -4.57 7.12
CA LEU A 160 -0.33 -4.73 7.21
C LEU A 160 -0.58 -5.65 8.40
N LYS A 161 -1.41 -5.24 9.37
CA LYS A 161 -1.72 -6.04 10.55
C LYS A 161 -3.23 -6.11 10.74
N ARG A 162 -3.75 -7.31 10.97
CA ARG A 162 -5.16 -7.51 11.31
C ARG A 162 -5.41 -7.10 12.75
N ASN A 163 -6.45 -6.30 12.95
CA ASN A 163 -6.95 -5.98 14.29
C ASN A 163 -8.11 -6.89 14.61
N PHE A 164 -7.91 -7.73 15.63
CA PHE A 164 -8.98 -8.50 16.24
C PHE A 164 -9.57 -7.66 17.37
N VAL A 165 -10.66 -6.94 17.07
CA VAL A 165 -11.41 -6.21 18.10
C VAL A 165 -12.75 -6.90 18.26
N GLN A 166 -13.00 -7.41 19.47
CA GLN A 166 -14.29 -7.99 19.83
C GLN A 166 -15.40 -6.96 19.53
N ASP A 167 -16.47 -7.40 18.86
CA ASP A 167 -17.63 -6.59 18.48
C ASP A 167 -17.41 -5.49 17.41
N THR A 168 -16.27 -5.49 16.70
CA THR A 168 -16.03 -4.58 15.57
C THR A 168 -15.83 -5.36 14.27
N VAL A 169 -16.16 -4.74 13.13
CA VAL A 169 -15.78 -5.29 11.81
C VAL A 169 -14.26 -5.43 11.75
N ASP A 170 -13.77 -6.64 11.47
CA ASP A 170 -12.35 -6.92 11.26
C ASP A 170 -11.75 -5.92 10.26
N GLY A 171 -10.69 -5.25 10.69
CA GLY A 171 -9.98 -4.28 9.88
C GLY A 171 -8.49 -4.57 9.87
N TRP A 172 -7.82 -4.08 8.84
CA TRP A 172 -6.38 -4.14 8.70
C TRP A 172 -5.81 -2.75 8.88
N ASP A 173 -4.80 -2.60 9.73
CA ASP A 173 -3.98 -1.40 9.83
C ASP A 173 -2.78 -1.53 8.90
N ILE A 174 -2.52 -0.48 8.11
CA ILE A 174 -1.46 -0.45 7.13
C ILE A 174 -0.57 0.75 7.40
N ILE A 175 0.68 0.49 7.73
CA ILE A 175 1.72 1.51 7.91
C ILE A 175 2.71 1.36 6.75
N VAL A 176 2.84 2.40 5.94
CA VAL A 176 3.84 2.48 4.89
C VAL A 176 4.96 3.37 5.38
N TYR A 177 6.19 2.85 5.43
CA TYR A 177 7.36 3.56 5.92
C TYR A 177 8.07 4.31 4.80
N GLU A 178 8.02 3.76 3.57
CA GLU A 178 8.76 4.24 2.40
C GLU A 178 7.82 4.39 1.21
N LYS A 179 7.15 5.55 1.11
CA LYS A 179 6.09 5.82 0.12
C LYS A 179 6.56 5.87 -1.33
N ASP A 180 7.84 6.13 -1.56
CA ASP A 180 8.39 6.38 -2.90
C ASP A 180 8.88 5.09 -3.59
N LEU A 181 8.91 3.97 -2.88
CA LEU A 181 9.41 2.69 -3.43
C LEU A 181 8.36 1.88 -4.18
N ILE A 182 7.09 2.01 -3.78
CA ILE A 182 5.97 1.29 -4.38
C ILE A 182 4.82 2.28 -4.55
N ASP A 183 4.22 2.30 -5.75
CA ASP A 183 3.04 3.11 -6.02
C ASP A 183 1.94 2.85 -4.97
N ALA A 184 1.46 3.91 -4.32
CA ALA A 184 0.49 3.80 -3.23
C ALA A 184 -0.81 3.08 -3.64
N ARG A 185 -1.18 3.13 -4.92
CA ARG A 185 -2.37 2.44 -5.46
C ARG A 185 -2.19 0.92 -5.38
N ILE A 186 -0.97 0.41 -5.60
CA ILE A 186 -0.64 -1.00 -5.47
C ILE A 186 -0.84 -1.46 -4.01
N ILE A 187 -0.29 -0.72 -3.05
CA ILE A 187 -0.40 -1.07 -1.62
C ILE A 187 -1.86 -1.07 -1.17
N ARG A 188 -2.67 -0.10 -1.61
CA ARG A 188 -4.10 -0.01 -1.26
C ARG A 188 -4.91 -1.18 -1.83
N ILE A 189 -4.69 -1.54 -3.10
CA ILE A 189 -5.34 -2.69 -3.72
C ILE A 189 -4.88 -3.99 -3.05
N PHE A 190 -3.59 -4.13 -2.74
CA PHE A 190 -3.06 -5.27 -2.00
C PHE A 190 -3.70 -5.41 -0.61
N ALA A 191 -3.87 -4.30 0.13
CA ALA A 191 -4.52 -4.30 1.43
C ALA A 191 -5.99 -4.75 1.35
N ALA A 192 -6.72 -4.29 0.33
CA ALA A 192 -8.09 -4.73 0.06
C ALA A 192 -8.14 -6.24 -0.27
N PHE A 193 -7.22 -6.72 -1.11
CA PHE A 193 -7.06 -8.14 -1.42
C PHE A 193 -6.79 -8.98 -0.16
N VAL A 194 -5.86 -8.55 0.69
CA VAL A 194 -5.55 -9.22 1.96
C VAL A 194 -6.77 -9.29 2.87
N CYS A 195 -7.51 -8.18 2.99
CA CYS A 195 -8.74 -8.12 3.79
C CYS A 195 -9.85 -9.03 3.22
N ASP A 196 -9.99 -9.13 1.91
CA ASP A 196 -10.97 -9.99 1.24
C ASP A 196 -10.76 -11.47 1.59
N TYR A 197 -9.50 -11.87 1.65
CA TYR A 197 -9.07 -13.26 1.70
C TYR A 197 -8.46 -13.70 3.04
N GLN A 198 -8.57 -12.86 4.07
CA GLN A 198 -7.93 -13.00 5.39
C GLN A 198 -8.11 -14.34 6.12
N ASN A 199 -9.10 -15.16 5.75
CA ASN A 199 -9.37 -16.47 6.35
C ASN A 199 -9.09 -17.65 5.39
N THR A 200 -8.41 -17.40 4.27
CA THR A 200 -8.22 -18.39 3.18
C THR A 200 -6.76 -18.56 2.75
N PHE A 201 -5.83 -17.88 3.42
CA PHE A 201 -4.41 -18.11 3.22
C PHE A 201 -4.01 -19.49 3.75
N LYS A 202 -2.89 -20.02 3.25
CA LYS A 202 -2.44 -21.36 3.61
C LYS A 202 -2.23 -21.44 5.12
N THR A 203 -3.01 -22.27 5.80
CA THR A 203 -2.70 -22.71 7.15
C THR A 203 -1.88 -23.98 7.00
N ASP A 204 -0.63 -23.97 7.48
CA ASP A 204 0.13 -25.21 7.60
C ASP A 204 -0.60 -26.09 8.63
N THR A 205 -1.37 -27.06 8.13
CA THR A 205 -1.81 -28.23 8.92
C THR A 205 -0.69 -29.24 8.99
#